data_AF-A0AB34XR71-F1
#
_entry.id   AF-A0AB34XR71-F1
#
_cell.length_a   1.000
_cell.length_b   1.000
_cell.length_c   1.000
_cell.angle_alpha   90.00
_cell.angle_beta   90.00
_cell.angle_gamma   90.00
#
_symmetry.space_group_name_H-M   'P 1'
#
loop_
_entity.id
_entity.type
_entity.pdbx_description
1 polymer ?
#
loop_
_entity_poly.entity_id
_entity_poly.type
_entity_poly.pdbx_seq_one_letter_code
_entity_poly.pdbx_strand_id
1 'polypeptide(L)'
;MTTATDMTKQTASDLWDELRDGFNNIEKTIIRILEVEAWKPLGYATFAEAWNDRMSGVRLAGEVRAHVVYFMLSEGESVDAISTTTGIGTGSVKDLARQKSNGVPPEAATLVRQHRRNLPRPPFRLTVELTRAERERFVEVCKARDMDLTTEALFAIRAHFDALEVES
;
A
#
# COMPACT_ATOMS: atom_id res chain seq x y z
N MET A 1 -27.94 26.51 -25.10
CA MET A 1 -28.25 25.13 -24.69
C MET A 1 -27.52 24.20 -25.63
N THR A 2 -26.38 23.68 -25.22
CA THR A 2 -25.55 22.79 -26.05
C THR A 2 -26.08 21.37 -25.88
N THR A 3 -26.66 20.81 -26.93
CA THR A 3 -27.24 19.46 -26.96
C THR A 3 -26.16 18.41 -26.71
N ALA A 4 -26.35 17.59 -25.68
CA ALA A 4 -25.59 16.36 -25.49
C ALA A 4 -25.91 15.42 -26.68
N THR A 5 -24.93 15.19 -27.55
CA THR A 5 -25.02 14.19 -28.61
C THR A 5 -25.30 12.83 -27.94
N ASP A 6 -26.38 12.16 -28.34
CA ASP A 6 -26.76 10.84 -27.81
C ASP A 6 -25.58 9.86 -27.96
N MET A 7 -24.99 9.50 -26.82
CA MET A 7 -23.86 8.59 -26.74
C MET A 7 -24.34 7.16 -26.94
N THR A 8 -23.97 6.55 -28.07
CA THR A 8 -24.35 5.15 -28.34
C THR A 8 -23.57 4.17 -27.47
N LYS A 9 -24.13 2.98 -27.20
CA LYS A 9 -23.44 1.93 -26.43
C LYS A 9 -22.09 1.53 -27.04
N GLN A 10 -22.00 1.53 -28.37
CA GLN A 10 -20.76 1.22 -29.07
C GLN A 10 -19.72 2.31 -28.84
N THR A 11 -20.09 3.58 -29.02
CA THR A 11 -19.20 4.73 -28.75
C THR A 11 -18.72 4.75 -27.29
N ALA A 12 -19.59 4.39 -26.34
CA ALA A 12 -19.18 4.26 -24.94
C ALA A 12 -18.17 3.12 -24.74
N SER A 13 -18.39 1.95 -25.34
CA SER A 13 -17.44 0.82 -25.28
C SER A 13 -16.09 1.18 -25.87
N ASP A 14 -16.09 1.81 -27.05
CA ASP A 14 -14.87 2.21 -27.75
C ASP A 14 -14.06 3.20 -26.90
N LEU A 15 -14.72 4.14 -26.21
CA LEU A 15 -14.05 5.06 -25.26
C LEU A 15 -13.43 4.33 -24.06
N TRP A 16 -14.08 3.27 -23.55
CA TRP A 16 -13.52 2.45 -22.47
C TRP A 16 -12.33 1.60 -22.94
N ASP A 17 -12.40 1.07 -24.16
CA ASP A 17 -11.29 0.35 -24.78
C ASP A 17 -10.12 1.29 -25.08
N GLU A 18 -10.37 2.49 -25.61
CA GLU A 18 -9.35 3.54 -25.83
C GLU A 18 -8.72 3.98 -24.51
N LEU A 19 -9.51 4.14 -23.44
CA LEU A 19 -9.01 4.45 -22.11
C LEU A 19 -8.10 3.33 -21.58
N ARG A 20 -8.53 2.07 -21.70
CA ARG A 20 -7.74 0.89 -21.28
C ARG A 20 -6.43 0.79 -22.05
N ASP A 21 -6.49 0.95 -23.36
CA ASP A 21 -5.32 0.86 -24.24
C ASP A 21 -4.39 2.05 -24.03
N GLY A 22 -4.93 3.23 -23.75
CA GLY A 22 -4.19 4.41 -23.30
C GLY A 22 -3.38 4.12 -22.03
N PHE A 23 -3.99 3.56 -21.00
CA PHE A 23 -3.27 3.17 -19.77
C PHE A 23 -2.16 2.15 -20.04
N ASN A 24 -2.45 1.09 -20.81
CA ASN A 24 -1.46 0.06 -21.14
C ASN A 24 -0.31 0.58 -22.02
N ASN A 25 -0.61 1.52 -22.92
CA ASN A 25 0.40 2.09 -23.82
C ASN A 25 1.28 3.13 -23.12
N ILE A 26 0.78 3.85 -22.11
CA ILE A 26 1.57 4.85 -21.37
C ILE A 26 2.79 4.21 -20.72
N GLU A 27 2.62 3.08 -20.02
CA GLU A 27 3.72 2.38 -19.38
C GLU A 27 4.78 1.93 -20.40
N LYS A 28 4.34 1.23 -21.46
CA LYS A 28 5.23 0.77 -22.53
C LYS A 28 5.96 1.94 -23.21
N THR A 29 5.27 3.05 -23.43
CA THR A 29 5.85 4.24 -24.05
C THR A 29 6.91 4.88 -23.15
N ILE A 30 6.65 4.98 -21.84
CA ILE A 30 7.63 5.53 -20.88
C ILE A 30 8.84 4.61 -20.77
N ILE A 31 8.64 3.30 -20.65
CA ILE A 31 9.74 2.33 -20.66
C ILE A 31 10.56 2.47 -21.94
N ARG A 32 9.90 2.57 -23.10
CA ARG A 32 10.59 2.73 -24.38
C ARG A 32 11.39 4.03 -24.46
N ILE A 33 10.84 5.14 -23.96
CA ILE A 33 11.54 6.45 -23.87
C ILE A 33 12.81 6.31 -23.04
N LEU A 34 12.74 5.60 -21.90
CA LEU A 34 13.87 5.32 -21.02
C LEU A 34 14.93 4.44 -21.70
N GLU A 35 14.50 3.34 -22.33
CA GLU A 35 15.40 2.39 -23.02
C GLU A 35 16.18 3.02 -24.17
N VAL A 36 15.53 3.87 -24.97
CA VAL A 36 16.15 4.48 -26.15
C VAL A 36 16.70 5.87 -25.89
N GLU A 37 16.65 6.32 -24.64
CA GLU A 37 17.11 7.64 -24.20
C GLU A 37 16.55 8.78 -25.08
N ALA A 38 15.23 8.76 -25.33
CA ALA A 38 14.59 9.59 -26.36
C ALA A 38 14.69 11.12 -26.12
N TRP A 39 15.16 11.55 -24.95
CA TRP A 39 15.44 12.95 -24.65
C TRP A 39 16.76 13.45 -25.25
N LYS A 40 17.74 12.57 -25.46
CA LYS A 40 19.06 12.97 -25.98
C LYS A 40 18.98 13.62 -27.38
N PRO A 41 18.24 13.05 -28.36
CA PRO A 41 18.09 13.68 -29.67
C PRO A 41 17.34 15.01 -29.64
N LEU A 42 16.58 15.27 -28.58
CA LEU A 42 15.85 16.53 -28.36
C LEU A 42 16.74 17.61 -27.73
N GLY A 43 17.98 17.27 -27.34
CA GLY A 43 18.96 18.21 -26.80
C GLY A 43 18.95 18.36 -25.28
N TYR A 44 18.23 17.52 -24.54
CA TYR A 44 18.26 17.53 -23.07
C TYR A 44 19.50 16.79 -22.55
N ALA A 45 20.09 17.31 -21.46
CA ALA A 45 21.27 16.70 -20.85
C ALA A 45 20.89 15.50 -19.97
N THR A 46 19.76 15.57 -19.28
CA THR A 46 19.26 14.50 -18.40
C THR A 46 17.80 14.18 -18.69
N PHE A 47 17.36 12.99 -18.28
CA PHE A 47 15.94 12.65 -18.36
C PHE A 47 15.09 13.54 -17.44
N ALA A 48 15.63 13.96 -16.28
CA ALA A 48 14.94 14.86 -15.36
C ALA A 48 14.59 16.22 -15.99
N GLU A 49 15.49 16.80 -16.77
CA GLU A 49 15.22 18.04 -17.52
C GLU A 49 14.08 17.85 -18.53
N ALA A 50 14.15 16.78 -19.31
CA ALA A 50 13.12 16.46 -20.30
C ALA A 50 11.75 16.18 -19.65
N TRP A 51 11.76 15.50 -18.51
CA TRP A 51 10.55 15.22 -17.74
C TRP A 51 9.91 16.52 -17.23
N ASN A 52 10.70 17.42 -16.65
CA ASN A 52 10.20 18.69 -16.15
C ASN A 52 9.62 19.57 -17.27
N ASP A 53 10.23 19.58 -18.45
CA ASP A 53 9.74 20.36 -19.59
C ASP A 53 8.46 19.77 -20.21
N ARG A 54 8.41 18.45 -20.41
CA ARG A 54 7.35 17.80 -21.20
C ARG A 54 6.21 17.20 -20.38
N MET A 55 6.48 16.82 -19.13
CA MET A 55 5.57 16.04 -18.28
C MET A 55 5.22 16.75 -16.97
N SER A 56 5.53 18.05 -16.85
CA SER A 56 5.11 18.85 -15.70
C SER A 56 3.60 18.77 -15.49
N GLY A 57 3.19 18.49 -14.26
CA GLY A 57 1.78 18.36 -13.88
C GLY A 57 1.15 16.99 -14.15
N VAL A 58 1.85 16.06 -14.81
CA VAL A 58 1.33 14.70 -15.02
C VAL A 58 1.49 13.86 -13.77
N ARG A 59 0.38 13.33 -13.24
CA ARG A 59 0.41 12.37 -12.12
C ARG A 59 0.69 10.97 -12.64
N LEU A 60 1.84 10.42 -12.27
CA LEU A 60 2.20 9.05 -12.61
C LEU A 60 1.31 8.01 -11.92
N ALA A 61 0.88 7.01 -12.68
CA ALA A 61 0.26 5.78 -12.17
C ALA A 61 1.27 4.98 -11.33
N GLY A 62 0.76 4.17 -10.40
CA GLY A 62 1.58 3.45 -9.42
C GLY A 62 2.64 2.55 -10.06
N GLU A 63 2.30 1.82 -11.12
CA GLU A 63 3.24 0.92 -11.82
C GLU A 63 4.40 1.69 -12.45
N VAL A 64 4.13 2.82 -13.10
CA VAL A 64 5.13 3.57 -13.86
C VAL A 64 6.07 4.39 -12.97
N ARG A 65 5.65 4.76 -11.75
CA ARG A 65 6.47 5.56 -10.82
C ARG A 65 7.82 4.93 -10.55
N ALA A 66 7.86 3.60 -10.39
CA ALA A 66 9.09 2.90 -10.06
C ALA A 66 10.15 3.05 -11.16
N HIS A 67 9.76 2.88 -12.43
CA HIS A 67 10.66 3.03 -13.57
C HIS A 67 11.26 4.43 -13.67
N VAL A 68 10.42 5.46 -13.58
CA VAL A 68 10.84 6.88 -13.65
C VAL A 68 11.77 7.25 -12.49
N VAL A 69 11.38 6.93 -11.25
CA VAL A 69 12.17 7.25 -10.06
C VAL A 69 13.49 6.48 -10.06
N TYR A 70 13.48 5.20 -10.44
CA TYR A 70 14.71 4.42 -10.48
C TYR A 70 15.69 4.99 -11.49
N PHE A 71 15.21 5.41 -12.66
CA PHE A 71 16.05 6.00 -13.69
C PHE A 71 16.69 7.31 -13.21
N MET A 72 15.90 8.23 -12.64
CA MET A 72 16.42 9.48 -12.08
C MET A 72 17.43 9.23 -10.96
N LEU A 73 17.17 8.25 -10.09
CA LEU A 73 18.13 7.84 -9.05
C LEU A 73 19.43 7.27 -9.63
N SER A 74 19.43 6.68 -10.84
CA SER A 74 20.68 6.21 -11.50
C SER A 74 21.43 7.34 -12.18
N GLU A 75 20.72 8.39 -12.61
CA GLU A 75 21.35 9.63 -13.08
C GLU A 75 21.96 10.46 -11.94
N GLY A 76 21.74 10.05 -10.68
CA GLY A 76 22.29 10.71 -9.50
C GLY A 76 21.39 11.79 -8.91
N GLU A 77 20.12 11.85 -9.33
CA GLU A 77 19.16 12.81 -8.81
C GLU A 77 18.86 12.56 -7.32
N SER A 78 18.73 13.65 -6.57
CA SER A 78 18.36 13.58 -5.16
C SER A 78 16.88 13.26 -4.97
N VAL A 79 16.52 12.64 -3.84
CA VAL A 79 15.14 12.33 -3.48
C VAL A 79 14.23 13.56 -3.54
N ASP A 80 14.72 14.71 -3.09
CA ASP A 80 13.95 15.96 -3.05
C ASP A 80 13.80 16.57 -4.44
N ALA A 81 14.82 16.47 -5.30
CA ALA A 81 14.74 16.88 -6.70
C ALA A 81 13.71 16.03 -7.46
N ILE A 82 13.77 14.70 -7.31
CA ILE A 82 12.81 13.77 -7.92
C ILE A 82 11.38 14.07 -7.45
N SER A 83 11.19 14.30 -6.15
CA SER A 83 9.88 14.63 -5.58
C SER A 83 9.31 15.91 -6.19
N THR A 84 10.15 16.93 -6.37
CA THR A 84 9.78 18.20 -6.98
C THR A 84 9.43 18.05 -8.46
N THR A 85 10.30 17.37 -9.24
CA THR A 85 10.15 17.18 -10.69
C THR A 85 8.95 16.30 -11.06
N THR A 86 8.65 15.29 -10.25
CA THR A 86 7.60 14.29 -10.57
C THR A 86 6.29 14.53 -9.82
N GLY A 87 6.28 15.39 -8.80
CA GLY A 87 5.13 15.58 -7.90
C GLY A 87 4.82 14.36 -7.01
N ILE A 88 5.70 13.35 -6.97
CA ILE A 88 5.58 12.20 -6.07
C ILE A 88 5.99 12.65 -4.67
N GLY A 89 5.21 12.29 -3.64
CA GLY A 89 5.55 12.62 -2.27
C GLY A 89 6.92 12.04 -1.86
N THR A 90 7.73 12.85 -1.18
CA THR A 90 9.10 12.51 -0.74
C THR A 90 9.21 11.15 -0.05
N GLY A 91 8.23 10.79 0.81
CA GLY A 91 8.19 9.48 1.47
C GLY A 91 8.12 8.31 0.48
N SER A 92 7.32 8.42 -0.58
CA SER A 92 7.25 7.38 -1.61
C SER A 92 8.52 7.31 -2.46
N VAL A 93 9.20 8.44 -2.70
CA VAL A 93 10.51 8.44 -3.38
C VAL A 93 11.57 7.77 -2.49
N LYS A 94 11.57 8.03 -1.18
CA LYS A 94 12.47 7.34 -0.21
C LYS A 94 12.22 5.83 -0.17
N ASP A 95 10.96 5.41 -0.17
CA ASP A 95 10.60 3.99 -0.23
C ASP A 95 11.16 3.33 -1.51
N LEU A 96 10.97 3.97 -2.67
CA LEU A 96 11.47 3.49 -3.95
C LEU A 96 13.01 3.48 -3.98
N ALA A 97 13.68 4.50 -3.44
CA ALA A 97 15.13 4.53 -3.32
C ALA A 97 15.64 3.37 -2.45
N ARG A 98 14.97 3.07 -1.34
CA ARG A 98 15.29 1.92 -0.49
C ARG A 98 15.07 0.59 -1.24
N GLN A 99 13.96 0.43 -1.95
CA GLN A 99 13.68 -0.75 -2.76
C GLN A 99 14.75 -0.96 -3.84
N LYS A 100 15.15 0.10 -4.56
CA LYS A 100 16.25 0.08 -5.52
C LYS A 100 17.55 -0.36 -4.88
N SER A 101 17.90 0.20 -3.72
CA SER A 101 19.12 -0.17 -2.98
C SER A 101 19.13 -1.63 -2.51
N ASN A 102 17.95 -2.22 -2.30
CA ASN A 102 17.77 -3.62 -1.97
C ASN A 102 17.70 -4.54 -3.21
N GLY A 103 17.91 -4.01 -4.41
CA GLY A 103 17.88 -4.77 -5.66
C GLY A 103 16.47 -5.17 -6.13
N VAL A 104 15.42 -4.56 -5.60
CA VAL A 104 14.05 -4.82 -6.05
C VAL A 104 13.88 -4.21 -7.45
N PRO A 105 13.55 -4.99 -8.49
CA PRO A 105 13.34 -4.46 -9.83
C PRO A 105 12.08 -3.58 -9.90
N PRO A 106 12.01 -2.60 -10.81
CA PRO A 106 10.91 -1.62 -10.85
C PRO A 106 9.54 -2.26 -11.06
N GLU A 107 9.45 -3.38 -11.79
CA GLU A 107 8.21 -4.14 -12.03
C GLU A 107 7.67 -4.77 -10.73
N ALA A 108 8.56 -5.04 -9.76
CA ALA A 108 8.22 -5.62 -8.47
C ALA A 108 7.99 -4.57 -7.37
N ALA A 109 8.32 -3.31 -7.60
CA ALA A 109 8.27 -2.24 -6.59
C ALA A 109 6.84 -2.00 -6.05
N THR A 110 5.83 -2.15 -6.91
CA THR A 110 4.40 -2.05 -6.55
C THR A 110 3.86 -3.29 -5.85
N LEU A 111 4.39 -4.48 -6.17
CA LEU A 111 3.99 -5.76 -5.55
C LEU A 111 4.38 -5.83 -4.06
N VAL A 112 5.52 -5.24 -3.66
CA VAL A 112 5.98 -5.23 -2.27
C VAL A 112 5.02 -4.48 -1.33
N ARG A 113 4.15 -3.58 -1.85
CA ARG A 113 3.12 -2.90 -1.06
C ARG A 113 1.91 -3.77 -0.72
N GLN A 114 1.81 -5.00 -1.24
CA GLN A 114 0.88 -5.99 -0.69
C GLN A 114 1.43 -6.59 0.62
N HIS A 115 1.72 -5.74 1.61
CA HIS A 115 1.43 -6.19 2.95
C HIS A 115 -0.09 -6.37 2.99
N ARG A 116 -0.55 -7.61 2.78
CA ARG A 116 -1.82 -8.03 3.37
C ARG A 116 -1.68 -7.66 4.83
N ARG A 117 -2.25 -6.51 5.24
CA ARG A 117 -2.56 -6.25 6.63
C ARG A 117 -3.41 -7.45 7.00
N ASN A 118 -2.78 -8.45 7.61
CA ASN A 118 -3.53 -9.52 8.22
C ASN A 118 -4.52 -8.82 9.12
N LEU A 119 -5.81 -9.05 8.87
CA LEU A 119 -6.85 -8.60 9.76
C LEU A 119 -6.41 -8.94 11.20
N PRO A 120 -6.67 -8.06 12.19
CA PRO A 120 -6.36 -8.37 13.58
C PRO A 120 -6.81 -9.80 13.85
N ARG A 121 -5.87 -10.67 14.23
CA ARG A 121 -6.22 -12.07 14.48
C ARG A 121 -7.37 -12.06 15.49
N PRO A 122 -8.49 -12.75 15.23
CA PRO A 122 -9.57 -12.79 16.19
C PRO A 122 -9.01 -13.31 17.52
N PRO A 123 -9.54 -12.82 18.67
CA PRO A 123 -9.08 -13.27 19.97
C PRO A 123 -9.19 -14.79 20.07
N PHE A 124 -8.16 -15.43 20.64
CA PHE A 124 -8.17 -16.86 20.91
C PHE A 124 -9.23 -17.18 21.98
N ARG A 125 -9.97 -18.27 21.78
CA ARG A 125 -10.95 -18.77 22.75
C ARG A 125 -10.32 -19.89 23.55
N LEU A 126 -10.34 -19.76 24.88
CA LEU A 126 -10.03 -20.84 25.80
C LEU A 126 -11.34 -21.51 26.23
N THR A 127 -11.48 -22.80 25.98
CA THR A 127 -12.61 -23.60 26.49
C THR A 127 -12.12 -24.38 27.70
N VAL A 128 -12.78 -24.16 28.85
CA VAL A 128 -12.48 -24.88 30.09
C VAL A 128 -13.73 -25.67 30.49
N GLU A 129 -13.53 -26.93 30.84
CA GLU A 129 -14.60 -27.77 31.38
C GLU A 129 -14.61 -27.67 32.90
N LEU A 130 -15.75 -27.28 33.44
CA LEU A 130 -16.02 -27.27 34.88
C LEU A 130 -17.08 -28.32 35.16
N THR A 131 -16.95 -29.00 36.30
CA THR A 131 -18.07 -29.82 36.79
C THR A 131 -19.26 -28.93 37.11
N ARG A 132 -20.46 -29.54 37.13
CA ARG A 132 -21.70 -28.81 37.44
C ARG A 132 -21.62 -28.08 38.79
N ALA A 133 -21.09 -28.75 39.81
CA ALA A 133 -20.94 -28.19 41.16
C ALA A 133 -19.98 -26.99 41.20
N GLU A 134 -18.86 -27.06 40.48
CA GLU A 134 -17.88 -25.98 40.39
C GLU A 134 -18.47 -24.75 39.68
N ARG A 135 -19.21 -24.96 38.59
CA ARG A 135 -19.89 -23.88 37.88
C ARG A 135 -20.94 -23.21 38.77
N GLU A 136 -21.78 -23.99 39.45
CA GLU A 136 -22.83 -23.47 40.34
C GLU A 136 -22.22 -22.63 41.47
N ARG A 137 -21.16 -23.13 42.11
CA ARG A 137 -20.41 -22.40 43.13
C ARG A 137 -19.80 -21.10 42.60
N PHE A 138 -19.21 -21.13 41.40
CA PHE A 138 -18.61 -19.95 40.80
C PHE A 138 -19.66 -18.88 40.45
N VAL A 139 -20.84 -19.30 39.98
CA VAL A 139 -21.98 -18.40 39.73
C VAL A 139 -22.49 -17.78 41.03
N GLU A 140 -22.59 -18.53 42.12
CA GLU A 140 -23.01 -18.00 43.42
C GLU A 140 -22.04 -16.94 43.95
N VAL A 141 -20.73 -17.18 43.84
CA VAL A 141 -19.69 -16.23 44.24
C VAL A 141 -19.76 -14.94 43.41
N CYS A 142 -19.95 -15.04 42.10
CA CYS A 142 -20.08 -13.87 41.23
C CYS A 142 -21.35 -13.06 41.55
N LYS A 143 -22.49 -13.74 41.78
CA LYS A 143 -23.75 -13.10 42.18
C LYS A 143 -23.63 -12.38 43.52
N ALA A 144 -22.96 -12.98 44.50
CA ALA A 144 -22.76 -12.36 45.82
C ALA A 144 -21.92 -11.07 45.76
N ARG A 145 -21.16 -10.88 44.67
CA ARG A 145 -20.27 -9.73 44.46
C ARG A 145 -20.77 -8.77 43.38
N ASP A 146 -21.97 -8.99 42.84
CA ASP A 146 -22.53 -8.23 41.71
C ASP A 146 -21.59 -8.19 40.48
N MET A 147 -20.99 -9.34 40.15
CA MET A 147 -20.00 -9.47 39.07
C MET A 147 -20.50 -10.36 37.94
N ASP A 148 -20.08 -10.02 36.72
CA ASP A 148 -20.29 -10.86 35.55
C ASP A 148 -19.31 -12.06 35.53
N LEU A 149 -19.85 -13.24 35.28
CA LEU A 149 -19.12 -14.52 35.29
C LEU A 149 -17.96 -14.52 34.28
N THR A 150 -18.18 -13.96 33.10
CA THR A 150 -17.20 -13.96 32.00
C THR A 150 -16.06 -13.00 32.31
N THR A 151 -16.41 -11.83 32.84
CA THR A 151 -15.46 -10.79 33.23
C THR A 151 -14.56 -11.27 34.37
N GLU A 152 -15.14 -11.90 35.38
CA GLU A 152 -14.38 -12.44 36.53
C GLU A 152 -13.46 -13.59 36.10
N ALA A 153 -13.94 -14.52 35.26
CA ALA A 153 -13.11 -15.59 34.74
C ALA A 153 -11.92 -15.06 33.93
N LEU A 154 -12.15 -14.05 33.08
CA LEU A 154 -11.08 -13.41 32.30
C LEU A 154 -10.07 -12.70 33.21
N PHE A 155 -10.54 -12.02 34.25
CA PHE A 155 -9.69 -11.34 35.22
C PHE A 155 -8.82 -12.33 36.00
N ALA A 156 -9.40 -13.40 36.52
CA ALA A 156 -8.68 -14.43 37.26
C ALA A 156 -7.60 -15.11 36.40
N ILE A 157 -7.91 -15.42 35.13
CA ILE A 157 -6.93 -15.98 34.19
C ILE A 157 -5.78 -15.00 33.97
N ARG A 158 -6.06 -13.72 33.72
CA ARG A 158 -5.00 -12.70 33.51
C ARG A 158 -4.13 -12.51 34.74
N ALA A 159 -4.74 -12.38 35.92
CA ALA A 159 -4.00 -12.23 37.17
C ALA A 159 -3.08 -13.43 37.44
N HIS A 160 -3.52 -14.65 37.08
CA HIS A 160 -2.68 -15.83 37.19
C HIS A 160 -1.54 -15.86 36.17
N PHE A 161 -1.79 -15.43 34.93
CA PHE A 161 -0.74 -15.27 33.91
C PHE A 161 0.34 -14.27 34.38
N ASP A 162 -0.07 -13.10 34.87
CA ASP A 162 0.86 -12.06 35.35
C ASP A 162 1.71 -12.59 36.52
N ALA A 163 1.13 -13.40 37.41
CA ALA A 163 1.87 -14.03 38.51
C ALA A 163 2.93 -15.03 38.00
N LEU A 164 2.59 -15.84 36.99
CA LEU A 164 3.52 -16.82 36.40
C LEU A 164 4.67 -16.15 35.63
N GLU A 165 4.43 -14.99 35.00
CA GLU A 165 5.47 -14.23 34.30
C GLU A 165 6.48 -13.58 35.26
N VAL A 166 6.06 -13.22 36.48
CA VAL A 166 6.94 -12.63 37.50
C VAL A 166 7.83 -13.66 38.20
N GLU A 167 7.41 -14.93 38.21
CA GLU A 167 8.17 -16.05 38.81
C GLU A 167 9.17 -16.72 37.83
N SER A 168 9.19 -16.30 36.56
CA SER A 168 10.05 -16.83 35.49
C SER A 168 11.28 -15.94 35.23
#